data_AF-A0A8I3A854-F1
#
_entry.id   AF-A0A8I3A854-F1
#
_cell.length_a   1.000
_cell.length_b   1.000
_cell.length_c   1.000
_cell.angle_alpha   90.00
_cell.angle_beta   90.00
_cell.angle_gamma   90.00
#
_symmetry.space_group_name_H-M   'P 1'
#
loop_
_entity.id
_entity.type
_entity.pdbx_description
1 polymer ?
#
loop_
_entity_poly.entity_id
_entity_poly.type
_entity_poly.pdbx_seq_one_letter_code
_entity_poly.pdbx_strand_id
1 'polypeptide(L)'
;MKQHTTISTSIALSRAAATSLSAEQHLVAFPDTAPPSPTKLEEWGRAVGMEAFIDSSGKSPATTTIMMAGKVLVLDVDIDGGVVVKASFAVGNHNANGPPAAPDLDAFLARDIARWVDAANRASLAAAHRAQAEDPAVEAAYLGLVVQDHLRYLMMLDSLAVAEGERGIRWFMEPVSAAQHFLDVQKSIGSPQPSIDIPIPHLTMSLLAKYDGATIARLKLVPSSEGVGVSPQSNPPNDHTFPQVPSHSWVLEFNRPSRLRHQPANCGIVVSQSRLRTIQAVLAMDLSTDVLMNMSVPTGSTTAAGLGNLGPFGPIGPVTGMNMGNLAFNGFMISPSHAQSIDNGSWVDLLLNNGAPAEYYKAAYNSPSQAHPPLSLRLTAPQEPGFLLQEVPVKTASEVSHILDIVREQCWLNELLGMLQWQPDNAALSQKDPTSVLPATGPEVEESVSLELLASVLAGAVTPHSIPVSVYLPSAMLPPLMGSNASHFGLEGLGVGPPPITGGSSAASLFGSTDMEMEMEIPGLSMSMNSGMDMSMVEMGMELSNSPVPSRPPPMIVLSSPARAPAAGMVELRASFGEFGDNKVGSSGSECGVEVEASAGVDTRGMDEVIRRGGIWGLPGRVWVNMGPK
;
A
#
# COMPACT_ATOMS: atom_id res chain seq x y z
N MET A 1 -16.62 -29.08 16.97
CA MET A 1 -16.27 -28.35 15.72
C MET A 1 -16.94 -26.98 15.61
N LYS A 2 -18.27 -26.83 15.71
CA LYS A 2 -18.92 -25.51 15.53
C LYS A 2 -18.46 -24.40 16.49
N GLN A 3 -18.40 -24.67 17.80
CA GLN A 3 -17.97 -23.68 18.81
C GLN A 3 -16.51 -23.26 18.65
N HIS A 4 -15.68 -24.20 18.25
CA HIS A 4 -14.29 -23.92 17.92
C HIS A 4 -14.18 -22.96 16.73
N THR A 5 -14.94 -23.18 15.66
CA THR A 5 -14.97 -22.24 14.54
C THR A 5 -15.36 -20.86 15.04
N THR A 6 -16.33 -20.76 15.95
CA THR A 6 -16.73 -19.49 16.57
C THR A 6 -15.60 -18.81 17.36
N ILE A 7 -14.84 -19.54 18.19
CA ILE A 7 -13.71 -18.98 18.94
C ILE A 7 -12.62 -18.50 17.98
N SER A 8 -12.24 -19.32 16.98
CA SER A 8 -11.26 -18.93 15.97
C SER A 8 -11.71 -17.73 15.15
N THR A 9 -12.99 -17.66 14.78
CA THR A 9 -13.56 -16.50 14.08
C THR A 9 -13.61 -15.27 14.96
N SER A 10 -13.93 -15.40 16.26
CA SER A 10 -13.90 -14.28 17.20
C SER A 10 -12.48 -13.73 17.38
N ILE A 11 -11.49 -14.61 17.47
CA ILE A 11 -10.07 -14.23 17.50
C ILE A 11 -9.67 -13.53 16.20
N ALA A 12 -10.08 -14.06 15.04
CA ALA A 12 -9.79 -13.45 13.75
C ALA A 12 -10.47 -12.08 13.58
N LEU A 13 -11.71 -11.92 14.05
CA LEU A 13 -12.46 -10.66 14.03
C LEU A 13 -11.87 -9.63 15.00
N SER A 14 -11.54 -10.05 16.21
CA SER A 14 -10.83 -9.19 17.17
C SER A 14 -9.45 -8.81 16.67
N ARG A 15 -8.73 -9.75 16.03
CA ARG A 15 -7.49 -9.46 15.35
C ARG A 15 -7.74 -8.43 14.27
N ALA A 16 -8.70 -8.61 13.37
CA ALA A 16 -9.06 -7.63 12.34
C ALA A 16 -9.41 -6.25 12.93
N ALA A 17 -10.13 -6.20 14.06
CA ALA A 17 -10.48 -4.97 14.77
C ALA A 17 -9.30 -4.32 15.52
N ALA A 18 -8.34 -5.11 16.00
CA ALA A 18 -7.11 -4.64 16.62
C ALA A 18 -6.03 -4.29 15.57
N THR A 19 -6.01 -4.99 14.42
CA THR A 19 -5.09 -4.79 13.30
C THR A 19 -5.56 -3.72 12.33
N SER A 20 -6.84 -3.30 12.35
CA SER A 20 -7.25 -2.03 11.74
C SER A 20 -6.58 -0.81 12.40
N LEU A 21 -5.85 -1.02 13.51
CA LEU A 21 -4.96 -0.06 14.16
C LEU A 21 -3.47 -0.45 14.10
N SER A 22 -3.11 -1.59 13.49
CA SER A 22 -1.74 -2.11 13.37
C SER A 22 -1.66 -3.15 12.23
N ALA A 23 -1.47 -2.67 11.00
CA ALA A 23 -1.45 -3.50 9.79
C ALA A 23 -0.05 -3.97 9.35
N GLU A 24 0.97 -3.93 10.22
CA GLU A 24 2.38 -4.12 9.81
C GLU A 24 3.19 -5.12 10.67
N GLN A 25 2.62 -6.27 11.04
CA GLN A 25 3.40 -7.32 11.71
C GLN A 25 3.24 -8.69 11.05
N HIS A 26 3.68 -8.80 9.79
CA HIS A 26 4.26 -10.06 9.33
C HIS A 26 5.74 -10.07 9.73
N LEU A 27 6.00 -10.39 11.00
CA LEU A 27 7.34 -10.65 11.48
C LEU A 27 7.94 -11.77 10.62
N VAL A 28 9.13 -11.53 10.06
CA VAL A 28 9.98 -12.60 9.55
C VAL A 28 10.18 -13.55 10.73
N ALA A 29 9.49 -14.69 10.70
CA ALA A 29 9.59 -15.70 11.74
C ALA A 29 10.99 -16.29 11.65
N PHE A 30 11.88 -15.86 12.55
CA PHE A 30 13.21 -16.43 12.65
C PHE A 30 13.07 -17.91 13.05
N PRO A 31 13.78 -18.83 12.39
CA PRO A 31 13.68 -20.25 12.69
C PRO A 31 13.97 -20.50 14.16
N ASP A 32 13.02 -21.13 14.83
CA ASP A 32 13.07 -21.45 16.24
C ASP A 32 13.47 -22.92 16.41
N THR A 33 14.74 -23.15 16.71
CA THR A 33 15.29 -24.50 16.90
C THR A 33 15.29 -24.92 18.37
N ALA A 34 14.81 -24.08 19.28
CA ALA A 34 14.79 -24.41 20.70
C ALA A 34 13.74 -25.50 20.96
N PRO A 35 14.05 -26.51 21.81
CA PRO A 35 13.03 -27.45 22.24
C PRO A 35 11.90 -26.70 22.98
N PRO A 36 10.66 -27.22 22.95
CA PRO A 36 9.58 -26.63 23.72
C PRO A 36 9.97 -26.64 25.20
N SER A 37 9.91 -25.47 25.85
CA SER A 37 10.27 -25.32 27.25
C SER A 37 9.19 -24.56 28.02
N PRO A 38 8.92 -24.93 29.29
CA PRO A 38 7.97 -24.21 30.13
C PRO A 38 8.33 -22.73 30.29
N THR A 39 9.62 -22.41 30.35
CA THR A 39 10.16 -21.04 30.43
C THR A 39 9.72 -20.19 29.25
N LYS A 40 9.59 -20.75 28.06
CA LYS A 40 9.20 -19.99 26.88
C LYS A 40 7.73 -19.56 26.92
N LEU A 41 6.84 -20.47 27.33
CA LEU A 41 5.43 -20.16 27.54
C LEU A 41 5.25 -19.13 28.67
N GLU A 42 6.03 -19.27 29.74
CA GLU A 42 6.07 -18.30 30.85
C GLU A 42 6.51 -16.90 30.36
N GLU A 43 7.56 -16.82 29.54
CA GLU A 43 8.02 -15.57 28.90
C GLU A 43 6.94 -14.94 28.02
N TRP A 44 6.22 -15.73 27.22
CA TRP A 44 5.13 -15.25 26.38
C TRP A 44 3.96 -14.73 27.21
N GLY A 45 3.58 -15.42 28.28
CA GLY A 45 2.58 -14.96 29.24
C GLY A 45 2.96 -13.59 29.82
N ARG A 46 4.20 -13.43 30.32
CA ARG A 46 4.68 -12.13 30.83
C ARG A 46 4.69 -11.05 29.76
N ALA A 47 5.10 -11.38 28.53
CA ALA A 47 5.19 -10.42 27.43
C ALA A 47 3.83 -9.82 27.05
N VAL A 48 2.72 -10.57 27.26
CA VAL A 48 1.36 -10.05 27.04
C VAL A 48 0.73 -9.42 28.28
N GLY A 49 1.46 -9.40 29.42
CA GLY A 49 1.01 -8.80 30.66
C GLY A 49 0.32 -9.75 31.64
N MET A 50 0.41 -11.07 31.44
CA MET A 50 -0.02 -12.07 32.44
C MET A 50 1.06 -12.25 33.53
N GLU A 51 0.63 -12.49 34.76
CA GLU A 51 1.50 -12.99 35.82
C GLU A 51 1.75 -14.49 35.58
N ALA A 52 2.96 -14.84 35.15
CA ALA A 52 3.32 -16.22 34.81
C ALA A 52 4.39 -16.78 35.76
N PHE A 53 4.15 -18.01 36.22
CA PHE A 53 5.04 -18.76 37.12
C PHE A 53 5.07 -20.24 36.73
N ILE A 54 6.24 -20.86 36.85
CA ILE A 54 6.40 -22.30 36.71
C ILE A 54 6.23 -22.94 38.09
N ASP A 55 5.22 -23.81 38.23
CA ASP A 55 4.99 -24.61 39.41
C ASP A 55 5.53 -26.04 39.21
N SER A 56 6.60 -26.36 39.94
CA SER A 56 7.17 -27.72 40.01
C SER A 56 6.65 -28.52 41.20
N SER A 57 5.66 -28.03 41.95
CA SER A 57 5.14 -28.65 43.18
C SER A 57 4.09 -29.75 42.95
N GLY A 58 3.84 -30.12 41.69
CA GLY A 58 2.88 -31.14 41.30
C GLY A 58 3.06 -32.48 42.03
N LYS A 59 1.96 -33.24 42.20
CA LYS A 59 1.93 -34.55 42.87
C LYS A 59 2.86 -35.60 42.22
N SER A 60 3.30 -35.37 40.99
CA SER A 60 4.28 -36.16 40.26
C SER A 60 5.55 -35.33 40.03
N PRO A 61 6.75 -35.84 40.37
CA PRO A 61 8.02 -35.12 40.21
C PRO A 61 8.44 -34.88 38.75
N ALA A 62 7.57 -35.21 37.78
CA ALA A 62 7.85 -35.16 36.35
C ALA A 62 6.91 -34.22 35.58
N THR A 63 6.05 -33.48 36.28
CA THR A 63 5.00 -32.68 35.63
C THR A 63 5.16 -31.23 36.01
N THR A 64 5.61 -30.43 35.05
CA THR A 64 5.83 -28.99 35.20
C THR A 64 4.58 -28.25 34.72
N THR A 65 3.85 -27.63 35.64
CA THR A 65 2.68 -26.82 35.29
C THR A 65 3.06 -25.35 35.22
N ILE A 66 2.69 -24.68 34.14
CA ILE A 66 2.90 -23.25 33.94
C ILE A 66 1.57 -22.56 34.28
N MET A 67 1.57 -21.76 35.33
CA MET A 67 0.42 -20.97 35.72
C MET A 67 0.56 -19.56 35.14
N MET A 68 -0.44 -19.12 34.38
CA MET A 68 -0.51 -17.76 33.81
C MET A 68 -1.82 -17.11 34.24
N ALA A 69 -1.74 -16.00 34.98
CA ALA A 69 -2.89 -15.30 35.53
C ALA A 69 -3.04 -13.89 34.96
N GLY A 70 -4.23 -13.57 34.46
CA GLY A 70 -4.75 -12.22 34.32
C GLY A 70 -5.46 -11.79 35.61
N LYS A 71 -6.32 -10.76 35.53
CA LYS A 71 -7.11 -10.30 36.67
C LYS A 71 -8.32 -11.19 36.94
N VAL A 72 -8.93 -11.73 35.89
CA VAL A 72 -10.12 -12.59 35.96
C VAL A 72 -9.79 -14.01 35.49
N LEU A 73 -8.97 -14.17 34.45
CA LEU A 73 -8.59 -15.46 33.88
C LEU A 73 -7.32 -16.04 34.52
N VAL A 74 -7.31 -17.34 34.82
CA VAL A 74 -6.12 -18.10 35.20
C VAL A 74 -6.00 -19.31 34.29
N LEU A 75 -4.83 -19.55 33.71
CA LEU A 75 -4.51 -20.68 32.85
C LEU A 75 -3.45 -21.56 33.52
N ASP A 76 -3.77 -22.82 33.74
CA ASP A 76 -2.79 -23.86 34.10
C ASP A 76 -2.44 -24.65 32.85
N VAL A 77 -1.19 -24.59 32.40
CA VAL A 77 -0.71 -25.26 31.19
C VAL A 77 0.35 -26.29 31.57
N ASP A 78 0.07 -27.55 31.30
CA ASP A 78 1.02 -28.65 31.40
C ASP A 78 1.42 -29.06 30.00
N ILE A 79 2.73 -29.15 29.75
CA ILE A 79 3.28 -29.59 28.46
C ILE A 79 4.01 -30.94 28.58
N ASP A 80 4.15 -31.47 29.79
CA ASP A 80 4.91 -32.69 30.07
C ASP A 80 3.99 -33.93 29.94
N GLY A 81 4.23 -34.77 28.92
CA GLY A 81 3.43 -35.99 28.71
C GLY A 81 2.12 -35.78 27.93
N GLY A 82 1.98 -34.63 27.28
CA GLY A 82 0.83 -34.23 26.48
C GLY A 82 0.34 -32.87 26.93
N VAL A 83 0.01 -32.00 25.98
CA VAL A 83 -0.43 -30.64 26.32
C VAL A 83 -1.83 -30.67 26.94
N VAL A 84 -1.92 -30.24 28.19
CA VAL A 84 -3.17 -30.07 28.93
C VAL A 84 -3.27 -28.61 29.34
N VAL A 85 -4.41 -27.98 29.06
CA VAL A 85 -4.70 -26.60 29.46
C VAL A 85 -5.96 -26.61 30.31
N LYS A 86 -5.95 -25.84 31.39
CA LYS A 86 -7.11 -25.64 32.25
C LYS A 86 -7.29 -24.16 32.56
N ALA A 87 -8.38 -23.59 32.08
CA ALA A 87 -8.80 -22.22 32.35
C ALA A 87 -9.74 -22.19 33.55
N SER A 88 -9.42 -21.33 34.52
CA SER A 88 -10.19 -21.04 35.71
C SER A 88 -10.44 -19.53 35.82
N PHE A 89 -11.49 -19.12 36.53
CA PHE A 89 -11.81 -17.70 36.72
C PHE A 89 -11.76 -17.29 38.19
N ALA A 90 -11.14 -16.15 38.46
CA ALA A 90 -11.13 -15.50 39.76
C ALA A 90 -12.50 -14.85 40.02
N VAL A 91 -13.48 -15.66 40.41
CA VAL A 91 -14.82 -15.17 40.78
C VAL A 91 -14.81 -14.73 42.24
N GLY A 92 -15.42 -13.58 42.53
CA GLY A 92 -15.68 -13.09 43.87
C GLY A 92 -16.59 -14.02 44.67
N ASN A 93 -16.00 -15.04 45.29
CA ASN A 93 -16.33 -15.75 46.53
C ASN A 93 -17.81 -16.00 46.98
N HIS A 94 -18.82 -16.08 46.11
CA HIS A 94 -20.20 -16.28 46.59
C HIS A 94 -20.87 -17.63 46.30
N ASN A 95 -20.26 -18.53 45.51
CA ASN A 95 -20.84 -19.86 45.27
C ASN A 95 -19.85 -20.98 45.60
N ALA A 96 -20.24 -21.89 46.52
CA ALA A 96 -19.43 -23.01 47.01
C ALA A 96 -19.17 -24.13 45.98
N ASN A 97 -19.55 -23.94 44.71
CA ASN A 97 -19.51 -24.95 43.66
C ASN A 97 -18.30 -24.74 42.73
N GLY A 98 -17.09 -24.64 43.29
CA GLY A 98 -15.84 -24.54 42.53
C GLY A 98 -15.71 -23.32 41.59
N PRO A 99 -14.51 -23.04 41.07
CA PRO A 99 -14.36 -22.06 40.01
C PRO A 99 -15.06 -22.56 38.74
N PRO A 100 -15.78 -21.69 38.00
CA PRO A 100 -16.32 -22.05 36.70
C PRO A 100 -15.17 -22.49 35.77
N ALA A 101 -15.41 -23.51 34.95
CA ALA A 101 -14.44 -24.04 33.99
C ALA A 101 -14.88 -23.72 32.57
N ALA A 102 -13.92 -23.52 31.66
CA ALA A 102 -14.17 -23.23 30.25
C ALA A 102 -13.62 -24.35 29.34
N PRO A 103 -14.26 -25.53 29.30
CA PRO A 103 -13.72 -26.71 28.61
C PRO A 103 -13.50 -26.51 27.10
N ASP A 104 -14.29 -25.63 26.47
CA ASP A 104 -14.13 -25.29 25.05
C ASP A 104 -12.87 -24.44 24.82
N LEU A 105 -12.56 -23.52 25.75
CA LEU A 105 -11.34 -22.71 25.71
C LEU A 105 -10.11 -23.59 26.02
N ASP A 106 -10.23 -24.49 27.00
CA ASP A 106 -9.22 -25.49 27.36
C ASP A 106 -8.80 -26.32 26.14
N ALA A 107 -9.78 -26.93 25.46
CA ALA A 107 -9.53 -27.76 24.29
C ALA A 107 -8.94 -26.97 23.11
N PHE A 108 -9.37 -25.72 22.93
CA PHE A 108 -8.84 -24.84 21.90
C PHE A 108 -7.35 -24.53 22.13
N LEU A 109 -7.01 -24.03 23.32
CA LEU A 109 -5.63 -23.68 23.68
C LEU A 109 -4.73 -24.90 23.71
N ALA A 110 -5.18 -26.01 24.29
CA ALA A 110 -4.39 -27.24 24.37
C ALA A 110 -3.99 -27.75 22.99
N ARG A 111 -4.89 -27.66 22.01
CA ARG A 111 -4.62 -28.09 20.65
C ARG A 111 -3.60 -27.20 19.93
N ASP A 112 -3.71 -25.87 20.02
CA ASP A 112 -2.79 -24.98 19.31
C ASP A 112 -1.41 -24.94 19.99
N ILE A 113 -1.36 -25.05 21.32
CA ILE A 113 -0.10 -25.25 22.06
C ILE A 113 0.50 -26.63 21.72
N ALA A 114 -0.29 -27.71 21.61
CA ALA A 114 0.20 -29.02 21.18
C ALA A 114 0.83 -28.97 19.79
N ARG A 115 0.20 -28.28 18.83
CA ARG A 115 0.77 -28.08 17.49
C ARG A 115 2.13 -27.39 17.54
N TRP A 116 2.25 -26.33 18.35
CA TRP A 116 3.52 -25.65 18.55
C TRP A 116 4.56 -26.58 19.17
N VAL A 117 4.22 -27.31 20.24
CA VAL A 117 5.11 -28.27 20.91
C VAL A 117 5.59 -29.35 19.93
N ASP A 118 4.70 -29.91 19.12
CA ASP A 118 5.03 -30.91 18.10
C ASP A 118 6.00 -30.34 17.05
N ALA A 119 5.73 -29.13 16.54
CA ALA A 119 6.60 -28.46 15.57
C ALA A 119 7.98 -28.13 16.16
N ALA A 120 8.04 -27.64 17.40
CA ALA A 120 9.29 -27.35 18.11
C ALA A 120 10.10 -28.64 18.40
N ASN A 121 9.42 -29.74 18.75
CA ASN A 121 10.06 -31.05 18.88
C ASN A 121 10.62 -31.53 17.54
N ARG A 122 9.87 -31.39 16.43
CA ARG A 122 10.38 -31.68 15.09
C ARG A 122 11.58 -30.80 14.74
N ALA A 123 11.54 -29.50 15.05
CA ALA A 123 12.63 -28.57 14.77
C ALA A 123 13.91 -28.92 15.52
N SER A 124 13.80 -29.25 16.82
CA SER A 124 14.95 -29.63 17.65
C SER A 124 15.57 -30.98 17.21
N LEU A 125 14.77 -31.92 16.71
CA LEU A 125 15.25 -33.19 16.15
C LEU A 125 15.80 -33.05 14.72
N ALA A 126 15.16 -32.23 13.88
CA ALA A 126 15.52 -32.03 12.48
C ALA A 126 16.85 -31.28 12.31
N ALA A 127 17.30 -30.54 13.34
CA ALA A 127 18.65 -29.99 13.39
C ALA A 127 19.75 -31.06 13.14
N ALA A 128 19.44 -32.36 13.34
CA ALA A 128 20.34 -33.46 13.04
C ALA A 128 20.27 -34.01 11.60
N HIS A 129 19.21 -33.76 10.82
CA HIS A 129 19.00 -34.36 9.49
C HIS A 129 18.38 -33.37 8.48
N ARG A 130 19.19 -32.88 7.54
CA ARG A 130 18.76 -31.96 6.46
C ARG A 130 18.16 -32.72 5.26
N ALA A 131 16.83 -32.83 5.16
CA ALA A 131 16.12 -33.09 3.88
C ALA A 131 14.57 -33.11 3.99
N GLN A 132 13.92 -32.08 4.54
CA GLN A 132 12.45 -31.94 4.42
C GLN A 132 12.05 -30.62 3.73
N ALA A 133 10.87 -30.65 3.08
CA ALA A 133 10.38 -29.63 2.15
C ALA A 133 9.88 -28.34 2.82
N GLU A 134 9.54 -28.39 4.12
CA GLU A 134 9.24 -27.24 4.96
C GLU A 134 10.15 -27.29 6.19
N ASP A 135 10.73 -26.15 6.56
CA ASP A 135 11.62 -26.05 7.71
C ASP A 135 10.78 -26.08 9.00
N PRO A 136 10.82 -27.16 9.80
CA PRO A 136 10.02 -27.28 11.02
C PRO A 136 10.33 -26.16 12.03
N ALA A 137 11.51 -25.53 11.97
CA ALA A 137 11.85 -24.39 12.81
C ALA A 137 11.06 -23.13 12.44
N VAL A 138 10.74 -22.95 11.16
CA VAL A 138 9.89 -21.84 10.68
C VAL A 138 8.43 -22.10 11.07
N GLU A 139 7.95 -23.34 10.93
CA GLU A 139 6.61 -23.74 11.37
C GLU A 139 6.45 -23.55 12.89
N ALA A 140 7.43 -23.98 13.69
CA ALA A 140 7.45 -23.78 15.14
C ALA A 140 7.41 -22.30 15.52
N ALA A 141 8.22 -21.46 14.85
CA ALA A 141 8.22 -20.02 15.08
C ALA A 141 6.85 -19.38 14.74
N TYR A 142 6.25 -19.78 13.62
CA TYR A 142 4.92 -19.31 13.23
C TYR A 142 3.84 -19.71 14.24
N LEU A 143 3.80 -20.98 14.65
CA LEU A 143 2.85 -21.47 15.66
C LEU A 143 3.06 -20.79 17.02
N GLY A 144 4.31 -20.45 17.37
CA GLY A 144 4.61 -19.67 18.58
C GLY A 144 4.01 -18.26 18.54
N LEU A 145 4.00 -17.59 17.38
CA LEU A 145 3.33 -16.31 17.20
C LEU A 145 1.80 -16.45 17.35
N VAL A 146 1.22 -17.51 16.79
CA VAL A 146 -0.21 -17.80 16.92
C VAL A 146 -0.60 -17.99 18.40
N VAL A 147 0.18 -18.74 19.17
CA VAL A 147 -0.04 -18.90 20.62
C VAL A 147 0.06 -17.54 21.35
N GLN A 148 1.04 -16.71 21.03
CA GLN A 148 1.15 -15.36 21.62
C GLN A 148 -0.06 -14.49 21.28
N ASP A 149 -0.58 -14.56 20.06
CA ASP A 149 -1.79 -13.83 19.67
C ASP A 149 -3.02 -14.30 20.43
N HIS A 150 -3.14 -15.61 20.70
CA HIS A 150 -4.18 -16.14 21.58
C HIS A 150 -4.06 -15.58 23.01
N LEU A 151 -2.85 -15.51 23.56
CA LEU A 151 -2.63 -14.92 24.88
C LEU A 151 -2.96 -13.42 24.92
N ARG A 152 -2.62 -12.65 23.87
CA ARG A 152 -3.01 -11.23 23.74
C ARG A 152 -4.53 -11.06 23.70
N TYR A 153 -5.21 -11.89 22.90
CA TYR A 153 -6.67 -11.88 22.80
C TYR A 153 -7.31 -12.17 24.16
N LEU A 154 -6.80 -13.16 24.90
CA LEU A 154 -7.29 -13.49 26.24
C LEU A 154 -7.08 -12.34 27.22
N MET A 155 -5.97 -11.62 27.16
CA MET A 155 -5.75 -10.43 27.99
C MET A 155 -6.68 -9.27 27.66
N MET A 156 -7.03 -9.10 26.38
CA MET A 156 -8.07 -8.15 25.99
C MET A 156 -9.43 -8.55 26.57
N LEU A 157 -9.82 -9.84 26.46
CA LEU A 157 -11.06 -10.32 27.10
C LEU A 157 -11.04 -10.19 28.62
N ASP A 158 -9.88 -10.40 29.25
CA ASP A 158 -9.68 -10.20 30.69
C ASP A 158 -9.95 -8.75 31.10
N SER A 159 -9.46 -7.78 30.31
CA SER A 159 -9.74 -6.37 30.56
C SER A 159 -11.24 -6.02 30.44
N LEU A 160 -11.94 -6.60 29.47
CA LEU A 160 -13.40 -6.45 29.33
C LEU A 160 -14.13 -7.11 30.49
N ALA A 161 -13.66 -8.26 30.95
CA ALA A 161 -14.24 -8.95 32.08
C ALA A 161 -14.09 -8.16 33.37
N VAL A 162 -12.93 -7.53 33.59
CA VAL A 162 -12.70 -6.62 34.73
C VAL A 162 -13.66 -5.44 34.69
N ALA A 163 -13.87 -4.84 33.51
CA ALA A 163 -14.78 -3.70 33.36
C ALA A 163 -16.25 -4.06 33.69
N GLU A 164 -16.67 -5.30 33.43
CA GLU A 164 -18.03 -5.77 33.70
C GLU A 164 -18.22 -6.43 35.08
N GLY A 165 -17.16 -6.62 35.85
CA GLY A 165 -17.19 -7.27 37.16
C GLY A 165 -17.67 -8.72 37.08
N GLU A 166 -18.63 -9.11 37.92
CA GLU A 166 -19.11 -10.51 38.01
C GLU A 166 -19.71 -11.05 36.70
N ARG A 167 -20.23 -10.18 35.83
CA ARG A 167 -20.79 -10.57 34.53
C ARG A 167 -19.73 -10.79 33.47
N GLY A 168 -18.50 -10.35 33.71
CA GLY A 168 -17.40 -10.37 32.76
C GLY A 168 -16.97 -11.76 32.29
N ILE A 169 -17.26 -12.81 33.06
CA ILE A 169 -16.90 -14.19 32.70
C ILE A 169 -17.53 -14.61 31.36
N ARG A 170 -18.65 -13.98 30.97
CA ARG A 170 -19.32 -14.24 29.69
C ARG A 170 -18.42 -14.01 28.48
N TRP A 171 -17.44 -13.09 28.56
CA TRP A 171 -16.51 -12.83 27.47
C TRP A 171 -15.68 -14.05 27.08
N PHE A 172 -15.42 -14.96 28.04
CA PHE A 172 -14.67 -16.19 27.82
C PHE A 172 -15.56 -17.37 27.44
N MET A 173 -16.82 -17.37 27.91
CA MET A 173 -17.76 -18.48 27.71
C MET A 173 -18.60 -18.35 26.43
N GLU A 174 -18.83 -17.11 26.01
CA GLU A 174 -19.73 -16.78 24.90
C GLU A 174 -18.92 -16.07 23.80
N PRO A 175 -18.18 -16.82 22.96
CA PRO A 175 -17.39 -16.22 21.89
C PRO A 175 -18.23 -15.43 20.89
N VAL A 176 -19.53 -15.74 20.77
CA VAL A 176 -20.48 -14.94 19.97
C VAL A 176 -20.68 -13.55 20.57
N SER A 177 -20.81 -13.45 21.91
CA SER A 177 -20.96 -12.18 22.62
C SER A 177 -19.71 -11.31 22.44
N ALA A 178 -18.51 -11.91 22.52
CA ALA A 178 -17.25 -11.24 22.21
C ALA A 178 -17.19 -10.74 20.75
N ALA A 179 -17.45 -11.61 19.78
CA ALA A 179 -17.46 -11.26 18.36
C ALA A 179 -18.47 -10.15 18.03
N GLN A 180 -19.68 -10.24 18.58
CA GLN A 180 -20.73 -9.24 18.37
C GLN A 180 -20.32 -7.88 18.96
N HIS A 181 -19.72 -7.86 20.15
CA HIS A 181 -19.19 -6.64 20.73
C HIS A 181 -18.14 -5.99 19.83
N PHE A 182 -17.19 -6.75 19.25
CA PHE A 182 -16.21 -6.17 18.33
C PHE A 182 -16.84 -5.66 17.04
N LEU A 183 -17.83 -6.36 16.50
CA LEU A 183 -18.59 -5.91 15.33
C LEU A 183 -19.39 -4.63 15.63
N ASP A 184 -19.99 -4.53 16.82
CA ASP A 184 -20.76 -3.35 17.22
C ASP A 184 -19.84 -2.16 17.50
N VAL A 185 -18.67 -2.38 18.09
CA VAL A 185 -17.61 -1.38 18.20
C VAL A 185 -17.19 -0.91 16.80
N GLN A 186 -16.91 -1.81 15.87
CA GLN A 186 -16.59 -1.44 14.48
C GLN A 186 -17.70 -0.66 13.78
N LYS A 187 -18.97 -1.06 13.97
CA LYS A 187 -20.13 -0.34 13.41
C LYS A 187 -20.34 1.04 14.03
N SER A 188 -20.10 1.17 15.33
CA SER A 188 -20.25 2.45 16.05
C SER A 188 -19.23 3.51 15.60
N ILE A 189 -18.09 3.07 15.06
CA ILE A 189 -17.05 3.93 14.50
C ILE A 189 -17.49 4.55 13.15
N GLY A 190 -18.57 4.05 12.52
CA GLY A 190 -19.04 4.45 11.19
C GLY A 190 -20.22 5.46 11.11
N SER A 191 -20.63 6.14 12.20
CA SER A 191 -21.74 7.13 12.15
C SER A 191 -21.36 8.51 12.72
N PRO A 192 -21.88 9.63 12.19
CA PRO A 192 -21.45 10.97 12.58
C PRO A 192 -22.16 11.52 13.84
N GLN A 193 -21.34 11.82 14.87
CA GLN A 193 -21.47 12.81 15.98
C GLN A 193 -22.35 12.53 17.23
N PRO A 194 -22.05 13.13 18.42
CA PRO A 194 -20.99 14.12 18.73
C PRO A 194 -19.96 13.70 19.81
N SER A 195 -18.77 14.30 19.70
CA SER A 195 -17.74 14.56 20.71
C SER A 195 -17.61 13.60 21.91
N ILE A 196 -16.73 12.62 21.80
CA ILE A 196 -16.01 12.07 22.95
C ILE A 196 -14.54 12.39 22.72
N ASP A 197 -13.99 13.25 23.57
CA ASP A 197 -12.56 13.50 23.65
C ASP A 197 -11.82 12.17 23.81
N ILE A 198 -10.92 11.88 22.87
CA ILE A 198 -10.01 10.75 22.97
C ILE A 198 -9.09 11.03 24.16
N PRO A 199 -9.05 10.17 25.20
CA PRO A 199 -8.15 10.40 26.32
C PRO A 199 -6.71 10.35 25.80
N ILE A 200 -6.00 11.47 25.96
CA ILE A 200 -4.58 11.69 25.64
C ILE A 200 -3.65 10.52 26.07
N PRO A 201 -3.90 9.76 27.16
CA PRO A 201 -3.07 8.61 27.52
C PRO A 201 -3.01 7.51 26.45
N HIS A 202 -4.07 7.29 25.66
CA HIS A 202 -4.12 6.25 24.63
C HIS A 202 -3.31 6.60 23.39
N LEU A 203 -3.26 7.88 23.02
CA LEU A 203 -2.41 8.37 21.93
C LEU A 203 -0.92 8.38 22.31
N THR A 204 -0.62 8.61 23.59
CA THR A 204 0.77 8.72 24.06
C THR A 204 1.44 7.35 24.21
N MET A 205 0.70 6.29 24.56
CA MET A 205 1.28 4.94 24.69
C MET A 205 1.54 4.25 23.34
N SER A 206 0.69 4.47 22.33
CA SER A 206 0.84 3.78 21.03
C SER A 206 1.86 4.43 20.09
N LEU A 207 2.21 5.70 20.28
CA LEU A 207 3.13 6.45 19.39
C LEU A 207 4.57 6.57 19.95
N LEU A 208 4.82 6.16 21.20
CA LEU A 208 6.12 6.31 21.87
C LEU A 208 6.78 4.99 22.31
N ALA A 209 6.20 3.84 22.00
CA ALA A 209 6.84 2.56 22.27
C ALA A 209 7.99 2.34 21.28
N LYS A 210 9.22 2.50 21.77
CA LYS A 210 10.49 2.18 21.13
C LYS A 210 10.43 0.82 20.42
N TYR A 211 10.29 0.85 19.10
CA TYR A 211 10.69 -0.24 18.21
C TYR A 211 11.56 0.37 17.10
N ASP A 212 12.62 -0.34 16.72
CA ASP A 212 13.45 -0.02 15.55
C ASP A 212 12.66 -0.33 14.25
N GLY A 213 11.52 0.34 14.08
CA GLY A 213 10.73 0.41 12.84
C GLY A 213 10.79 1.83 12.30
N ALA A 214 10.75 1.99 10.98
CA ALA A 214 10.76 3.31 10.35
C ALA A 214 9.46 4.06 10.65
N THR A 215 9.47 5.01 11.59
CA THR A 215 8.34 5.91 11.80
C THR A 215 8.15 6.80 10.56
N ILE A 216 7.06 6.59 9.81
CA ILE A 216 6.73 7.37 8.60
C ILE A 216 6.24 8.77 8.97
N ALA A 217 5.39 8.87 10.01
CA ALA A 217 4.81 10.12 10.48
C ALA A 217 4.57 10.11 12.00
N ARG A 218 4.54 11.29 12.61
CA ARG A 218 4.19 11.51 14.01
C ARG A 218 3.00 12.47 14.09
N LEU A 219 1.91 12.00 14.69
CA LEU A 219 0.77 12.87 15.00
C LEU A 219 1.11 13.71 16.25
N LYS A 220 1.06 15.03 16.12
CA LYS A 220 1.21 15.98 17.22
C LYS A 220 -0.05 16.83 17.39
N LEU A 221 -0.41 17.08 18.64
CA LEU A 221 -1.41 18.07 19.00
C LEU A 221 -0.71 19.42 19.20
N VAL A 222 -1.05 20.41 18.41
CA VAL A 222 -0.46 21.75 18.46
C VAL A 222 -1.53 22.74 18.95
N PRO A 223 -1.24 23.58 19.96
CA PRO A 223 -2.15 24.66 20.36
C PRO A 223 -2.40 25.60 19.18
N SER A 224 -3.66 25.98 18.90
CA SER A 224 -3.95 26.89 17.79
C SER A 224 -3.28 28.26 17.91
N SER A 225 -2.79 28.64 19.10
CA SER A 225 -2.00 29.86 19.30
C SER A 225 -0.58 29.78 18.72
N GLU A 226 -0.03 28.57 18.53
CA GLU A 226 1.26 28.36 17.86
C GLU A 226 1.10 28.23 16.34
N GLY A 227 -0.12 27.92 15.87
CA GLY A 227 -0.46 27.87 14.45
C GLY A 227 -0.83 29.23 13.90
N VAL A 228 0.11 29.87 13.19
CA VAL A 228 -0.09 31.04 12.31
C VAL A 228 -0.50 32.33 13.04
N GLY A 229 0.38 33.34 13.00
CA GLY A 229 0.19 34.67 13.57
C GLY A 229 -0.95 35.48 12.92
N VAL A 230 -2.19 35.14 13.24
CA VAL A 230 -3.34 36.01 12.99
C VAL A 230 -3.34 37.08 14.08
N SER A 231 -3.04 38.33 13.70
CA SER A 231 -3.19 39.47 14.60
C SER A 231 -4.63 39.55 15.09
N PRO A 232 -4.87 39.74 16.39
CA PRO A 232 -6.23 39.79 16.93
C PRO A 232 -6.96 40.99 16.32
N GLN A 233 -7.94 40.73 15.46
CA GLN A 233 -8.86 41.74 14.98
C GLN A 233 -9.73 42.17 16.18
N SER A 234 -9.48 43.37 16.69
CA SER A 234 -10.13 43.93 17.87
C SER A 234 -11.61 44.19 17.61
N ASN A 235 -12.47 43.26 18.00
CA ASN A 235 -13.89 43.55 18.23
C ASN A 235 -14.09 43.85 19.72
N PRO A 236 -14.88 44.89 20.07
CA PRO A 236 -15.09 45.33 21.44
C PRO A 236 -15.87 44.30 22.29
N PRO A 237 -15.70 44.33 23.62
CA PRO A 237 -16.03 43.23 24.52
C PRO A 237 -17.55 43.13 24.75
N ASN A 238 -18.14 42.01 24.36
CA ASN A 238 -19.38 41.55 24.97
C ASN A 238 -19.00 40.70 26.20
N ASP A 239 -19.31 41.25 27.38
CA ASP A 239 -19.37 40.49 28.63
C ASP A 239 -20.34 39.30 28.44
N HIS A 240 -20.00 38.14 29.02
CA HIS A 240 -20.76 36.86 29.02
C HIS A 240 -20.34 35.76 28.02
N THR A 241 -19.08 35.69 27.59
CA THR A 241 -18.55 34.45 26.97
C THR A 241 -17.67 33.69 27.96
N PHE A 242 -18.01 32.42 28.20
CA PHE A 242 -17.20 31.45 28.94
C PHE A 242 -15.74 31.43 28.43
N PRO A 243 -14.74 31.11 29.27
CA PRO A 243 -13.36 30.99 28.82
C PRO A 243 -13.29 29.99 27.66
N GLN A 244 -12.97 30.47 26.45
CA GLN A 244 -12.77 29.61 25.29
C GLN A 244 -11.63 28.65 25.63
N VAL A 245 -11.94 27.36 25.69
CA VAL A 245 -10.93 26.31 25.75
C VAL A 245 -10.02 26.51 24.53
N PRO A 246 -8.68 26.53 24.69
CA PRO A 246 -7.78 26.73 23.56
C PRO A 246 -8.10 25.68 22.50
N SER A 247 -8.46 26.13 21.29
CA SER A 247 -8.60 25.23 20.16
C SER A 247 -7.23 24.57 19.96
N HIS A 248 -7.21 23.25 19.91
CA HIS A 248 -6.02 22.50 19.54
C HIS A 248 -6.24 21.96 18.13
N SER A 249 -5.18 21.93 17.33
CA SER A 249 -5.19 21.34 15.98
C SER A 249 -4.22 20.17 15.93
N TRP A 250 -4.57 19.13 15.18
CA TRP A 250 -3.69 17.99 14.96
C TRP A 250 -2.81 18.24 13.73
N VAL A 251 -1.54 17.85 13.81
CA VAL A 251 -0.57 17.96 12.72
C VAL A 251 0.13 16.61 12.56
N LEU A 252 0.17 16.09 11.35
CA LEU A 252 1.01 14.97 10.96
C LEU A 252 2.39 15.48 10.57
N GLU A 253 3.42 15.07 11.30
CA GLU A 253 4.81 15.40 11.00
C GLU A 253 5.55 14.23 10.37
N PHE A 254 6.11 14.43 9.19
CA PHE A 254 6.86 13.45 8.41
C PHE A 254 8.38 13.61 8.57
N ASN A 255 8.81 14.32 9.62
CA ASN A 255 10.22 14.50 9.93
C ASN A 255 10.83 13.17 10.39
N ARG A 256 11.82 12.66 9.65
CA ARG A 256 12.60 11.49 10.09
C ARG A 256 13.29 11.79 11.42
N PRO A 257 13.08 10.98 12.47
CA PRO A 257 13.75 11.18 13.75
C PRO A 257 15.25 10.92 13.58
N SER A 258 16.02 12.00 13.40
CA SER A 258 17.47 11.92 13.25
C SER A 258 18.11 11.56 14.59
N ARG A 259 18.79 10.40 14.65
CA ARG A 259 19.63 10.01 15.80
C ARG A 259 20.94 10.80 15.92
N LEU A 260 21.20 11.81 15.08
CA LEU A 260 22.48 12.52 15.01
C LEU A 260 22.33 14.04 14.97
N ARG A 261 23.11 14.75 15.81
CA ARG A 261 23.10 16.20 16.08
C ARG A 261 23.48 17.14 14.93
N HIS A 262 23.58 16.65 13.70
CA HIS A 262 23.91 17.46 12.52
C HIS A 262 22.96 17.10 11.39
N GLN A 263 21.73 17.58 11.47
CA GLN A 263 20.70 17.30 10.46
C GLN A 263 20.80 18.32 9.32
N PRO A 264 20.95 17.89 8.05
CA PRO A 264 20.84 18.78 6.91
C PRO A 264 19.41 19.32 6.79
N ALA A 265 19.25 20.52 6.22
CA ALA A 265 18.00 21.28 6.12
C ALA A 265 16.85 20.59 5.35
N ASN A 266 17.08 19.40 4.78
CA ASN A 266 16.17 18.73 3.86
C ASN A 266 15.55 17.48 4.50
N CYS A 267 14.91 17.65 5.67
CA CYS A 267 14.16 16.58 6.31
C CYS A 267 12.70 16.64 5.85
N GLY A 268 12.21 15.56 5.22
CA GLY A 268 10.83 15.40 4.78
C GLY A 268 10.70 14.31 3.71
N ILE A 269 9.49 14.06 3.25
CA ILE A 269 9.19 13.07 2.20
C ILE A 269 9.07 13.80 0.87
N VAL A 270 9.82 13.40 -0.16
CA VAL A 270 9.66 13.96 -1.50
C VAL A 270 8.36 13.43 -2.09
N VAL A 271 7.47 14.34 -2.49
CA VAL A 271 6.12 14.04 -3.01
C VAL A 271 5.93 14.74 -4.34
N SER A 272 5.29 14.05 -5.29
CA SER A 272 4.92 14.61 -6.59
C SER A 272 3.75 15.60 -6.47
N GLN A 273 3.63 16.54 -7.41
CA GLN A 273 2.54 17.53 -7.43
C GLN A 273 1.13 16.91 -7.41
N SER A 274 0.91 15.87 -8.20
CA SER A 274 -0.34 15.12 -8.31
C SER A 274 -0.76 14.56 -6.96
N ARG A 275 0.18 13.98 -6.20
CA ARG A 275 -0.09 13.49 -4.85
C ARG A 275 -0.34 14.60 -3.85
N LEU A 276 0.40 15.70 -3.96
CA LEU A 276 0.13 16.87 -3.12
C LEU A 276 -1.29 17.39 -3.37
N ARG A 277 -1.75 17.43 -4.63
CA ARG A 277 -3.15 17.77 -4.96
C ARG A 277 -4.15 16.79 -4.37
N THR A 278 -3.84 15.49 -4.35
CA THR A 278 -4.70 14.50 -3.68
C THR A 278 -4.79 14.77 -2.18
N ILE A 279 -3.67 15.08 -1.52
CA ILE A 279 -3.66 15.45 -0.08
C ILE A 279 -4.52 16.70 0.15
N GLN A 280 -4.40 17.71 -0.72
CA GLN A 280 -5.22 18.93 -0.65
C GLN A 280 -6.72 18.63 -0.81
N ALA A 281 -7.08 17.73 -1.73
CA ALA A 281 -8.46 17.31 -1.94
C ALA A 281 -9.03 16.58 -0.71
N VAL A 282 -8.25 15.69 -0.08
CA VAL A 282 -8.65 15.01 1.17
C VAL A 282 -8.93 16.00 2.29
N LEU A 283 -8.13 17.06 2.39
CA LEU A 283 -8.29 18.10 3.42
C LEU A 283 -9.45 19.07 3.15
N ALA A 284 -10.16 18.91 2.03
CA ALA A 284 -11.13 19.88 1.52
C ALA A 284 -10.57 21.31 1.51
N MET A 285 -9.26 21.44 1.26
CA MET A 285 -8.61 22.73 1.15
C MET A 285 -8.88 23.26 -0.25
N ASP A 286 -9.88 24.13 -0.34
CA ASP A 286 -10.21 24.85 -1.57
C ASP A 286 -9.15 25.95 -1.82
N LEU A 287 -7.90 25.52 -2.07
CA LEU A 287 -6.88 26.41 -2.60
C LEU A 287 -7.21 26.59 -4.07
N SER A 288 -7.83 27.72 -4.42
CA SER A 288 -7.85 28.19 -5.80
C SER A 288 -6.42 28.19 -6.33
N THR A 289 -6.14 27.25 -7.24
CA THR A 289 -4.83 26.93 -7.83
C THR A 289 -4.20 28.11 -8.58
N ASP A 290 -4.96 29.20 -8.78
CA ASP A 290 -4.54 30.42 -9.47
C ASP A 290 -3.44 31.20 -8.74
N VAL A 291 -3.25 30.99 -7.42
CA VAL A 291 -2.19 31.68 -6.66
C VAL A 291 -0.81 31.03 -6.87
N LEU A 292 -0.74 29.74 -7.19
CA LEU A 292 0.53 29.01 -7.39
C LEU A 292 1.07 29.10 -8.83
N MET A 293 0.20 29.37 -9.82
CA MET A 293 0.60 29.46 -11.23
C MET A 293 1.05 30.86 -11.67
N ASN A 294 0.89 31.89 -10.83
CA ASN A 294 1.12 33.28 -11.23
C ASN A 294 2.50 33.86 -10.88
N MET A 295 3.46 33.02 -10.48
CA MET A 295 4.87 33.43 -10.33
C MET A 295 5.63 33.21 -11.63
N SER A 296 5.24 33.92 -12.69
CA SER A 296 6.09 34.07 -13.87
C SER A 296 6.98 35.31 -13.74
N VAL A 297 8.28 35.03 -13.80
CA VAL A 297 9.46 35.89 -13.99
C VAL A 297 9.19 37.37 -14.28
N PRO A 298 9.69 38.33 -13.47
CA PRO A 298 9.79 39.72 -13.91
C PRO A 298 10.83 39.80 -15.02
N THR A 299 10.38 40.02 -16.26
CA THR A 299 11.27 40.40 -17.35
C THR A 299 11.95 41.72 -17.00
N GLY A 300 13.27 41.66 -16.84
CA GLY A 300 14.11 42.78 -16.48
C GLY A 300 13.94 43.96 -17.43
N SER A 301 13.69 45.12 -16.83
CA SER A 301 13.79 46.43 -17.46
C SER A 301 15.20 46.63 -18.00
N THR A 302 15.37 46.57 -19.32
CA THR A 302 16.52 47.16 -19.99
C THR A 302 16.23 48.64 -20.18
N THR A 303 16.94 49.46 -19.41
CA THR A 303 17.12 50.88 -19.70
C THR A 303 17.93 51.02 -20.98
N ALA A 304 17.28 51.35 -22.09
CA ALA A 304 17.95 51.87 -23.28
C ALA A 304 17.22 53.14 -23.73
N ALA A 305 17.97 54.23 -23.74
CA ALA A 305 17.60 55.53 -24.23
C ALA A 305 17.25 55.50 -25.72
N GLY A 306 16.26 56.31 -26.12
CA GLY A 306 15.90 56.48 -27.53
C GLY A 306 14.76 57.47 -27.74
N LEU A 307 15.10 58.76 -27.73
CA LEU A 307 14.27 59.88 -28.17
C LEU A 307 13.85 59.74 -29.65
N GLY A 308 12.59 60.08 -29.97
CA GLY A 308 12.11 60.24 -31.35
C GLY A 308 10.58 60.01 -31.46
N ASN A 309 9.74 60.95 -31.00
CA ASN A 309 9.18 62.06 -31.78
C ASN A 309 8.14 61.64 -32.86
N LEU A 310 6.85 61.83 -32.51
CA LEU A 310 5.70 62.41 -33.25
C LEU A 310 5.67 62.24 -34.79
N GLY A 311 4.62 61.78 -35.50
CA GLY A 311 3.17 61.50 -35.31
C GLY A 311 2.60 61.14 -36.72
N PRO A 312 1.34 61.41 -37.13
CA PRO A 312 0.02 61.31 -36.46
C PRO A 312 -1.08 60.63 -37.35
N PHE A 313 -2.34 60.70 -36.90
CA PHE A 313 -3.65 60.30 -37.53
C PHE A 313 -4.04 58.83 -37.33
N GLY A 314 -5.14 58.40 -36.68
CA GLY A 314 -6.43 58.96 -36.22
C GLY A 314 -7.51 57.85 -36.41
N PRO A 315 -8.82 58.11 -36.21
CA PRO A 315 -9.64 58.24 -34.99
C PRO A 315 -10.28 56.90 -34.53
N ILE A 316 -10.92 56.75 -33.37
CA ILE A 316 -12.38 56.91 -33.11
C ILE A 316 -12.61 56.61 -31.60
N GLY A 317 -13.43 57.41 -30.92
CA GLY A 317 -13.83 57.23 -29.50
C GLY A 317 -14.94 56.15 -29.32
N PRO A 318 -15.76 56.16 -28.24
CA PRO A 318 -15.72 56.96 -27.02
C PRO A 318 -15.55 56.13 -25.73
N VAL A 319 -14.77 56.70 -24.82
CA VAL A 319 -15.05 56.93 -23.39
C VAL A 319 -16.32 56.26 -22.80
N THR A 320 -16.06 55.21 -22.01
CA THR A 320 -16.38 55.08 -20.57
C THR A 320 -17.83 54.85 -20.11
N GLY A 321 -18.02 53.73 -19.41
CA GLY A 321 -19.18 53.45 -18.58
C GLY A 321 -18.92 52.33 -17.57
N MET A 322 -18.20 52.68 -16.49
CA MET A 322 -18.23 52.08 -15.13
C MET A 322 -18.16 50.55 -14.99
N ASN A 323 -16.95 50.03 -14.69
CA ASN A 323 -16.79 48.74 -14.03
C ASN A 323 -16.71 48.97 -12.50
N MET A 324 -17.78 48.60 -11.80
CA MET A 324 -17.83 48.51 -10.34
C MET A 324 -17.08 47.28 -9.85
N GLY A 325 -16.39 47.41 -8.72
CA GLY A 325 -16.11 46.26 -7.85
C GLY A 325 -14.66 45.85 -7.70
N ASN A 326 -13.71 46.79 -7.70
CA ASN A 326 -12.41 46.54 -7.06
C ASN A 326 -12.59 46.71 -5.54
N LEU A 327 -13.15 45.69 -4.89
CA LEU A 327 -13.05 45.56 -3.45
C LEU A 327 -11.75 44.81 -3.15
N ALA A 328 -10.77 45.57 -2.69
CA ALA A 328 -9.59 45.07 -2.03
C ALA A 328 -10.02 44.17 -0.85
N PHE A 329 -9.89 42.86 -1.03
CA PHE A 329 -9.91 41.90 0.06
C PHE A 329 -8.47 41.67 0.52
N ASN A 330 -7.97 42.60 1.33
CA ASN A 330 -6.86 42.32 2.22
C ASN A 330 -7.39 41.49 3.39
N GLY A 331 -6.98 40.22 3.47
CA GLY A 331 -7.11 39.45 4.70
C GLY A 331 -7.61 38.02 4.53
N PHE A 332 -6.78 37.15 3.97
CA PHE A 332 -6.50 35.80 4.47
C PHE A 332 -5.36 35.21 3.62
N MET A 333 -4.13 35.67 3.87
CA MET A 333 -2.95 34.98 3.37
C MET A 333 -2.56 33.93 4.39
N ILE A 334 -3.00 32.70 4.18
CA ILE A 334 -2.24 31.56 4.67
C ILE A 334 -1.02 31.50 3.75
N SER A 335 0.10 32.08 4.19
CA SER A 335 1.39 31.79 3.57
C SER A 335 1.57 30.27 3.61
N PRO A 336 1.83 29.60 2.47
CA PRO A 336 2.19 28.18 2.47
C PRO A 336 3.62 28.08 3.03
N SER A 337 3.76 28.13 4.36
CA SER A 337 5.05 28.29 5.02
C SER A 337 5.94 27.03 5.02
N HIS A 338 5.53 25.90 4.44
CA HIS A 338 6.31 24.65 4.58
C HIS A 338 6.48 23.78 3.32
N ALA A 339 5.98 24.21 2.16
CA ALA A 339 6.32 23.58 0.89
C ALA A 339 7.25 24.51 0.10
N GLN A 340 8.56 24.33 0.25
CA GLN A 340 9.53 25.06 -0.57
C GLN A 340 9.45 24.52 -2.00
N SER A 341 8.87 25.30 -2.91
CA SER A 341 8.98 25.06 -4.35
C SER A 341 10.43 25.32 -4.73
N ILE A 342 11.18 24.24 -4.96
CA ILE A 342 12.56 24.32 -5.46
C ILE A 342 12.47 24.47 -6.99
N ASP A 343 13.16 25.46 -7.54
CA ASP A 343 13.07 25.87 -8.94
C ASP A 343 13.12 24.68 -9.94
N ASN A 344 12.04 24.55 -10.73
CA ASN A 344 11.88 23.83 -12.02
C ASN A 344 12.40 22.38 -12.18
N GLY A 345 12.79 21.69 -11.11
CA GLY A 345 13.18 20.28 -11.17
C GLY A 345 12.00 19.31 -11.09
N SER A 346 12.14 18.15 -11.73
CA SER A 346 11.29 16.99 -11.49
C SER A 346 11.34 16.62 -10.01
N TRP A 347 10.26 16.06 -9.45
CA TRP A 347 10.31 15.48 -8.10
C TRP A 347 11.37 14.37 -7.99
N VAL A 348 11.71 13.71 -9.10
CA VAL A 348 12.80 12.74 -9.15
C VAL A 348 14.16 13.42 -8.99
N ASP A 349 14.33 14.63 -9.53
CA ASP A 349 15.55 15.41 -9.30
C ASP A 349 15.69 15.69 -7.81
N LEU A 350 14.64 16.18 -7.13
CA LEU A 350 14.69 16.41 -5.67
C LEU A 350 15.01 15.14 -4.86
N LEU A 351 14.60 13.96 -5.35
CA LEU A 351 14.86 12.70 -4.67
C LEU A 351 16.30 12.20 -4.89
N LEU A 352 16.79 12.24 -6.15
CA LEU A 352 18.03 11.59 -6.56
C LEU A 352 19.23 12.55 -6.61
N ASN A 353 18.98 13.85 -6.82
CA ASN A 353 20.00 14.86 -7.05
C ASN A 353 19.55 16.25 -6.58
N ASN A 354 20.12 16.75 -5.49
CA ASN A 354 19.92 18.15 -5.04
C ASN A 354 20.58 19.21 -5.97
N GLY A 355 20.83 18.87 -7.24
CA GLY A 355 21.62 19.63 -8.20
C GLY A 355 20.81 20.06 -9.42
N ALA A 356 21.49 20.12 -10.57
CA ALA A 356 20.86 20.49 -11.83
C ALA A 356 19.81 19.44 -12.25
N PRO A 357 18.68 19.87 -12.84
CA PRO A 357 17.66 18.96 -13.35
C PRO A 357 18.23 18.09 -14.46
N ALA A 358 17.89 16.80 -14.47
CA ALA A 358 18.32 15.88 -15.50
C ALA A 358 17.11 15.31 -16.26
N GLU A 359 17.19 15.27 -17.59
CA GLU A 359 16.12 14.66 -18.40
C GLU A 359 16.07 13.13 -18.22
N TYR A 360 17.24 12.51 -18.05
CA TYR A 360 17.38 11.07 -17.90
C TYR A 360 18.35 10.72 -16.79
N TYR A 361 18.06 9.61 -16.12
CA TYR A 361 18.94 8.97 -15.16
C TYR A 361 19.32 7.58 -15.65
N LYS A 362 20.57 7.19 -15.44
CA LYS A 362 21.08 5.87 -15.77
C LYS A 362 21.48 5.13 -14.50
N ALA A 363 21.18 3.84 -14.46
CA ALA A 363 21.67 2.93 -13.42
C ALA A 363 22.03 1.58 -14.04
N ALA A 364 23.00 0.89 -13.44
CA ALA A 364 23.32 -0.49 -13.78
C ALA A 364 22.80 -1.42 -12.68
N TYR A 365 22.05 -2.45 -13.06
CA TYR A 365 21.59 -3.49 -12.13
C TYR A 365 22.25 -4.82 -12.45
N ASN A 366 22.95 -5.37 -11.46
CA ASN A 366 23.57 -6.68 -11.55
C ASN A 366 22.75 -7.70 -10.77
N SER A 367 22.37 -8.79 -11.42
CA SER A 367 21.64 -9.88 -10.76
C SER A 367 22.51 -10.50 -9.66
N PRO A 368 22.05 -10.60 -8.40
CA PRO A 368 22.81 -11.26 -7.34
C PRO A 368 23.12 -12.72 -7.68
N SER A 369 22.24 -13.38 -8.41
CA SER A 369 22.41 -14.77 -8.87
C SER A 369 23.13 -14.89 -10.21
N GLN A 370 23.48 -13.78 -10.87
CA GLN A 370 24.04 -13.77 -12.22
C GLN A 370 23.18 -14.54 -13.26
N ALA A 371 21.88 -14.67 -13.00
CA ALA A 371 20.98 -15.48 -13.84
C ALA A 371 20.71 -14.85 -15.23
N HIS A 372 20.94 -13.56 -15.38
CA HIS A 372 20.79 -12.81 -16.61
C HIS A 372 21.95 -11.80 -16.74
N PRO A 373 22.26 -11.32 -17.96
CA PRO A 373 23.21 -10.23 -18.14
C PRO A 373 22.83 -9.00 -17.32
N PRO A 374 23.79 -8.13 -16.99
CA PRO A 374 23.53 -6.83 -16.37
C PRO A 374 22.43 -6.06 -17.10
N LEU A 375 21.59 -5.36 -16.35
CA LEU A 375 20.54 -4.50 -16.91
C LEU A 375 21.03 -3.06 -16.93
N SER A 376 20.93 -2.39 -18.07
CA SER A 376 21.20 -0.96 -18.23
C SER A 376 19.87 -0.22 -18.15
N LEU A 377 19.57 0.33 -16.98
CA LEU A 377 18.31 1.00 -16.71
C LEU A 377 18.42 2.48 -17.10
N ARG A 378 17.42 2.98 -17.81
CA ARG A 378 17.26 4.39 -18.17
C ARG A 378 15.92 4.90 -17.68
N LEU A 379 15.94 5.74 -16.64
CA LEU A 379 14.76 6.41 -16.10
C LEU A 379 14.57 7.77 -16.77
N THR A 380 13.39 8.01 -17.32
CA THR A 380 13.01 9.34 -17.82
C THR A 380 12.43 10.16 -16.67
N ALA A 381 12.99 11.33 -16.39
CA ALA A 381 12.50 12.17 -15.31
C ALA A 381 11.07 12.66 -15.63
N PRO A 382 10.09 12.44 -14.74
CA PRO A 382 8.73 12.91 -14.95
C PRO A 382 8.70 14.44 -14.93
N GLN A 383 7.96 15.05 -15.86
CA GLN A 383 7.80 16.51 -15.98
C GLN A 383 6.80 17.05 -14.96
N GLU A 384 7.01 16.70 -13.70
CA GLU A 384 6.11 17.00 -12.59
C GLU A 384 6.92 17.57 -11.43
N PRO A 385 6.56 18.76 -10.90
CA PRO A 385 7.32 19.37 -9.83
C PRO A 385 7.21 18.56 -8.54
N GLY A 386 8.29 18.57 -7.77
CA GLY A 386 8.35 17.92 -6.47
C GLY A 386 8.21 18.88 -5.30
N PHE A 387 7.77 18.32 -4.19
CA PHE A 387 7.61 19.02 -2.93
C PHE A 387 8.19 18.19 -1.81
N LEU A 388 8.79 18.84 -0.81
CA LEU A 388 9.20 18.19 0.42
C LEU A 388 8.04 18.27 1.42
N LEU A 389 7.34 17.17 1.64
CA LEU A 389 6.27 17.07 2.61
C LEU A 389 6.87 16.91 4.01
N GLN A 390 6.65 17.94 4.85
CA GLN A 390 7.15 17.97 6.23
C GLN A 390 6.02 17.82 7.23
N GLU A 391 5.00 18.67 7.11
CA GLU A 391 3.90 18.76 8.08
C GLU A 391 2.58 18.92 7.35
N VAL A 392 1.54 18.22 7.82
CA VAL A 392 0.20 18.27 7.25
C VAL A 392 -0.82 18.47 8.37
N PRO A 393 -1.58 19.58 8.38
CA PRO A 393 -2.64 19.79 9.35
C PRO A 393 -3.82 18.85 9.05
N VAL A 394 -4.37 18.22 10.09
CA VAL A 394 -5.49 17.27 9.99
C VAL A 394 -6.54 17.58 11.05
N LYS A 395 -7.81 17.35 10.70
CA LYS A 395 -8.97 17.58 11.57
C LYS A 395 -9.61 16.26 11.99
N THR A 396 -9.57 15.24 11.14
CA THR A 396 -10.27 13.97 11.36
C THR A 396 -9.34 12.76 11.23
N ALA A 397 -9.68 11.65 11.89
CA ALA A 397 -8.94 10.39 11.75
C ALA A 397 -9.04 9.81 10.33
N SER A 398 -10.15 10.09 9.62
CA SER A 398 -10.31 9.70 8.22
C SER A 398 -9.31 10.43 7.32
N GLU A 399 -9.12 11.75 7.50
CA GLU A 399 -8.07 12.50 6.79
C GLU A 399 -6.68 11.89 7.06
N VAL A 400 -6.39 11.53 8.31
CA VAL A 400 -5.13 10.89 8.68
C VAL A 400 -4.92 9.60 7.88
N SER A 401 -5.90 8.71 7.85
CA SER A 401 -5.80 7.43 7.12
C SER A 401 -5.52 7.68 5.64
N HIS A 402 -6.33 8.50 4.97
CA HIS A 402 -6.17 8.78 3.54
C HIS A 402 -4.83 9.44 3.22
N ILE A 403 -4.35 10.37 4.05
CA ILE A 403 -3.04 11.01 3.86
C ILE A 403 -1.91 10.00 4.03
N LEU A 404 -2.00 9.13 5.04
CA LEU A 404 -1.01 8.09 5.27
C LEU A 404 -0.97 7.10 4.10
N ASP A 405 -2.10 6.76 3.48
CA ASP A 405 -2.12 5.91 2.29
C ASP A 405 -1.39 6.57 1.11
N ILE A 406 -1.67 7.85 0.84
CA ILE A 406 -1.00 8.62 -0.22
C ILE A 406 0.52 8.72 0.03
N VAL A 407 0.91 8.94 1.29
CA VAL A 407 2.32 9.06 1.67
C VAL A 407 3.03 7.72 1.63
N ARG A 408 2.38 6.65 2.09
CA ARG A 408 2.90 5.28 2.04
C ARG A 408 3.23 4.87 0.61
N GLU A 409 2.30 5.10 -0.30
CA GLU A 409 2.49 4.88 -1.73
C GLU A 409 3.69 5.69 -2.31
N GLN A 410 3.89 6.93 -1.88
CA GLN A 410 5.04 7.74 -2.32
C GLN A 410 6.35 7.27 -1.69
N CYS A 411 6.33 6.85 -0.42
CA CYS A 411 7.49 6.25 0.24
C CYS A 411 7.94 4.99 -0.48
N TRP A 412 7.00 4.11 -0.85
CA TRP A 412 7.30 2.93 -1.65
C TRP A 412 8.02 3.30 -2.96
N LEU A 413 7.52 4.30 -3.68
CA LEU A 413 8.16 4.79 -4.91
C LEU A 413 9.56 5.37 -4.66
N ASN A 414 9.70 6.22 -3.64
CA ASN A 414 10.96 6.85 -3.26
C ASN A 414 12.01 5.80 -2.86
N GLU A 415 11.61 4.80 -2.09
CA GLU A 415 12.48 3.71 -1.66
C GLU A 415 12.93 2.87 -2.85
N LEU A 416 12.01 2.46 -3.74
CA LEU A 416 12.36 1.69 -4.92
C LEU A 416 13.39 2.42 -5.79
N LEU A 417 13.21 3.72 -6.03
CA LEU A 417 14.19 4.53 -6.76
C LEU A 417 15.51 4.66 -5.99
N GLY A 418 15.45 4.84 -4.67
CA GLY A 418 16.63 4.94 -3.80
C GLY A 418 17.43 3.65 -3.63
N MET A 419 16.88 2.49 -4.02
CA MET A 419 17.61 1.21 -4.00
C MET A 419 18.77 1.14 -5.00
N LEU A 420 18.77 2.01 -6.02
CA LEU A 420 19.80 2.06 -7.06
C LEU A 420 20.57 3.37 -7.03
N GLN A 421 21.84 3.29 -7.41
CA GLN A 421 22.69 4.46 -7.61
C GLN A 421 22.44 5.03 -9.01
N TRP A 422 21.43 5.89 -9.11
CA TRP A 422 21.14 6.64 -10.33
C TRP A 422 22.19 7.72 -10.55
N GLN A 423 22.69 7.81 -11.78
CA GLN A 423 23.57 8.88 -12.22
C GLN A 423 22.83 9.72 -13.28
N PRO A 424 22.83 11.05 -13.16
CA PRO A 424 22.21 11.89 -14.17
C PRO A 424 22.98 11.73 -15.48
N ASP A 425 22.25 11.48 -16.57
CA ASP A 425 22.81 11.43 -17.92
C ASP A 425 23.04 12.86 -18.39
N ASN A 426 24.01 13.53 -17.77
CA ASN A 426 24.35 14.91 -18.07
C ASN A 426 24.74 14.97 -19.54
N ALA A 427 23.83 15.50 -20.37
CA ALA A 427 23.99 15.63 -21.80
C ALA A 427 25.41 16.11 -22.12
N ALA A 428 26.15 15.26 -22.82
CA ALA A 428 27.57 15.38 -23.14
C ALA A 428 27.87 16.58 -24.06
N LEU A 429 27.63 17.81 -23.59
CA LEU A 429 27.83 19.05 -24.34
C LEU A 429 28.93 19.95 -23.79
N SER A 430 29.78 19.53 -22.86
CA SER A 430 30.84 20.44 -22.38
C SER A 430 32.23 19.89 -22.06
N GLN A 431 32.59 18.67 -22.46
CA GLN A 431 34.01 18.29 -22.54
C GLN A 431 34.33 17.50 -23.81
N LYS A 432 34.12 18.16 -24.95
CA LYS A 432 35.02 17.97 -26.10
C LYS A 432 36.32 18.67 -25.71
N ASP A 433 37.26 17.95 -25.09
CA ASP A 433 38.63 18.43 -24.89
C ASP A 433 39.22 18.77 -26.28
N PRO A 434 39.48 20.05 -26.62
CA PRO A 434 40.03 20.42 -27.92
C PRO A 434 41.56 20.26 -28.00
N THR A 435 42.18 19.52 -27.09
CA THR A 435 43.65 19.52 -26.93
C THR A 435 44.27 18.13 -26.83
N SER A 436 43.95 17.24 -27.77
CA SER A 436 44.85 16.14 -28.12
C SER A 436 44.97 16.05 -29.64
N VAL A 437 45.90 16.86 -30.15
CA VAL A 437 46.36 16.81 -31.52
C VAL A 437 47.25 15.57 -31.67
N LEU A 438 46.73 14.50 -32.25
CA LEU A 438 47.54 13.48 -32.95
C LEU A 438 46.83 13.05 -34.24
N PRO A 439 47.54 12.97 -35.37
CA PRO A 439 46.92 12.84 -36.69
C PRO A 439 46.69 11.38 -37.09
N ALA A 440 45.53 11.17 -37.71
CA ALA A 440 45.27 10.31 -38.88
C ALA A 440 45.99 8.97 -39.01
N THR A 441 45.26 7.85 -38.91
CA THR A 441 44.83 7.04 -40.07
C THR A 441 44.25 5.70 -39.60
N GLY A 442 42.93 5.55 -39.70
CA GLY A 442 42.22 4.28 -39.56
C GLY A 442 40.76 4.52 -39.93
N PRO A 443 40.25 3.92 -41.03
CA PRO A 443 38.90 4.19 -41.49
C PRO A 443 37.88 3.61 -40.50
N GLU A 444 36.85 4.42 -40.31
CA GLU A 444 35.55 4.18 -39.70
C GLU A 444 35.01 2.75 -39.90
N VAL A 445 35.07 1.92 -38.86
CA VAL A 445 34.40 0.59 -38.83
C VAL A 445 33.54 0.40 -37.58
N GLU A 446 33.48 1.36 -36.65
CA GLU A 446 32.73 1.15 -35.40
C GLU A 446 31.20 1.22 -35.55
N GLU A 447 30.66 1.82 -36.63
CA GLU A 447 29.20 1.96 -36.76
C GLU A 447 28.53 0.74 -37.42
N SER A 448 29.25 -0.03 -38.24
CA SER A 448 28.73 -1.24 -38.90
C SER A 448 28.62 -2.47 -38.00
N VAL A 449 29.26 -2.47 -36.82
CA VAL A 449 29.18 -3.60 -35.86
C VAL A 449 27.82 -3.65 -35.15
N SER A 450 27.06 -2.55 -35.16
CA SER A 450 25.80 -2.43 -34.40
C SER A 450 24.65 -3.28 -34.94
N LEU A 451 24.52 -3.41 -36.26
CA LEU A 451 23.33 -4.02 -36.89
C LEU A 451 23.45 -5.56 -36.99
N GLU A 452 24.63 -6.09 -37.27
CA GLU A 452 24.87 -7.54 -37.30
C GLU A 452 24.91 -8.14 -35.89
N LEU A 453 25.43 -7.39 -34.91
CA LEU A 453 25.33 -7.77 -33.49
C LEU A 453 23.88 -7.73 -33.02
N LEU A 454 23.11 -6.70 -33.39
CA LEU A 454 21.68 -6.62 -33.08
C LEU A 454 20.92 -7.79 -33.72
N ALA A 455 21.18 -8.11 -34.99
CA ALA A 455 20.59 -9.27 -35.66
C ALA A 455 20.98 -10.59 -34.99
N SER A 456 22.24 -10.74 -34.54
CA SER A 456 22.72 -11.93 -33.83
C SER A 456 22.12 -12.08 -32.43
N VAL A 457 21.90 -10.96 -31.73
CA VAL A 457 21.19 -10.92 -30.44
C VAL A 457 19.70 -11.25 -30.63
N LEU A 458 19.06 -10.69 -31.67
CA LEU A 458 17.67 -10.98 -32.04
C LEU A 458 17.47 -12.42 -32.56
N ALA A 459 18.51 -13.03 -33.14
CA ALA A 459 18.51 -14.45 -33.51
C ALA A 459 18.79 -15.38 -32.32
N GLY A 460 19.14 -14.83 -31.14
CA GLY A 460 19.49 -15.61 -29.96
C GLY A 460 20.88 -16.28 -30.02
N ALA A 461 21.70 -15.95 -31.03
CA ALA A 461 23.03 -16.52 -31.21
C ALA A 461 24.08 -15.92 -30.25
N VAL A 462 23.85 -14.70 -29.76
CA VAL A 462 24.77 -14.00 -28.85
C VAL A 462 24.02 -13.51 -27.61
N THR A 463 24.53 -13.84 -26.42
CA THR A 463 24.05 -13.24 -25.17
C THR A 463 24.53 -11.79 -25.09
N PRO A 464 23.62 -10.79 -25.00
CA PRO A 464 24.04 -9.40 -24.94
C PRO A 464 24.85 -9.14 -23.67
N HIS A 465 25.85 -8.25 -23.74
CA HIS A 465 26.64 -7.87 -22.56
C HIS A 465 25.80 -7.15 -21.50
N SER A 466 24.77 -6.42 -21.93
CA SER A 466 23.76 -5.85 -21.05
C SER A 466 22.42 -5.75 -21.75
N ILE A 467 21.32 -5.78 -20.99
CA ILE A 467 19.96 -5.63 -21.50
C ILE A 467 19.50 -4.20 -21.23
N PRO A 468 19.18 -3.40 -22.25
CA PRO A 468 18.64 -2.05 -22.04
C PRO A 468 17.21 -2.13 -21.52
N VAL A 469 16.90 -1.39 -20.46
CA VAL A 469 15.57 -1.28 -19.87
C VAL A 469 15.19 0.18 -19.74
N SER A 470 14.07 0.58 -20.34
CA SER A 470 13.49 1.90 -20.14
C SER A 470 12.55 1.88 -18.94
N VAL A 471 12.72 2.82 -18.02
CA VAL A 471 11.90 2.99 -16.82
C VAL A 471 11.08 4.26 -16.96
N TYR A 472 9.77 4.14 -16.79
CA TYR A 472 8.82 5.24 -16.91
C TYR A 472 7.88 5.31 -15.70
N LEU A 473 7.60 6.54 -15.26
CA LEU A 473 6.76 6.87 -14.11
C LEU A 473 5.54 7.67 -14.60
N PRO A 474 4.45 7.02 -15.02
CA PRO A 474 3.26 7.72 -15.49
C PRO A 474 2.60 8.57 -14.40
N SER A 475 2.28 9.83 -14.72
CA SER A 475 1.44 10.68 -13.85
C SER A 475 -0.06 10.43 -14.01
N ALA A 476 -0.47 9.63 -15.02
CA ALA A 476 -1.88 9.34 -15.34
C ALA A 476 -2.11 7.83 -15.53
N MET A 477 -3.36 7.39 -15.41
CA MET A 477 -3.73 6.00 -15.72
C MET A 477 -3.35 5.67 -17.15
N LEU A 478 -2.57 4.60 -17.32
CA LEU A 478 -2.36 3.98 -18.62
C LEU A 478 -3.55 3.07 -18.93
N PRO A 479 -3.98 2.98 -20.20
CA PRO A 479 -4.95 1.97 -20.62
C PRO A 479 -4.45 0.58 -20.23
N PRO A 480 -5.30 -0.34 -19.77
CA PRO A 480 -4.88 -1.69 -19.42
C PRO A 480 -4.12 -2.33 -20.59
N LEU A 481 -3.05 -3.08 -20.29
CA LEU A 481 -2.39 -3.88 -21.33
C LEU A 481 -3.45 -4.81 -21.90
N MET A 482 -3.63 -4.80 -23.23
CA MET A 482 -4.63 -5.65 -23.88
C MET A 482 -4.35 -7.11 -23.50
N GLY A 483 -5.13 -7.62 -22.56
CA GLY A 483 -5.02 -8.98 -22.09
C GLY A 483 -5.26 -9.90 -23.27
N SER A 484 -4.43 -10.93 -23.41
CA SER A 484 -4.69 -12.02 -24.32
C SER A 484 -5.88 -12.83 -23.80
N ASN A 485 -7.10 -12.28 -23.93
CA ASN A 485 -8.29 -13.11 -23.98
C ASN A 485 -8.22 -13.86 -25.31
N ALA A 486 -7.45 -14.96 -25.31
CA ALA A 486 -7.47 -15.96 -26.35
C ALA A 486 -8.80 -16.73 -26.29
N SER A 487 -9.90 -16.03 -26.54
CA SER A 487 -11.17 -16.62 -26.92
C SER A 487 -11.46 -16.19 -28.36
N HIS A 488 -10.97 -17.01 -29.28
CA HIS A 488 -11.65 -17.39 -30.51
C HIS A 488 -12.38 -16.28 -31.29
N PHE A 489 -11.69 -15.20 -31.67
CA PHE A 489 -12.18 -14.35 -32.75
C PHE A 489 -11.68 -14.89 -34.09
N GLY A 490 -12.58 -15.57 -34.81
CA GLY A 490 -12.41 -15.92 -36.21
C GLY A 490 -12.36 -14.63 -37.05
N LEU A 491 -11.21 -14.37 -37.64
CA LEU A 491 -10.97 -13.22 -38.50
C LEU A 491 -11.21 -13.65 -39.95
N GLU A 492 -12.47 -13.81 -40.34
CA GLU A 492 -12.89 -13.74 -41.74
C GLU A 492 -13.48 -12.36 -42.00
N GLY A 493 -12.88 -11.60 -42.93
CA GLY A 493 -13.54 -10.42 -43.47
C GLY A 493 -12.67 -9.19 -43.69
N LEU A 494 -11.56 -9.30 -44.42
CA LEU A 494 -11.09 -8.19 -45.27
C LEU A 494 -10.59 -8.76 -46.60
N GLY A 495 -11.50 -8.75 -47.58
CA GLY A 495 -11.21 -9.12 -48.95
C GLY A 495 -10.34 -8.06 -49.63
N VAL A 496 -9.20 -8.50 -50.14
CA VAL A 496 -8.50 -7.86 -51.26
C VAL A 496 -8.52 -8.88 -52.39
N GLY A 497 -9.44 -8.68 -53.34
CA GLY A 497 -9.59 -9.55 -54.50
C GLY A 497 -8.48 -9.31 -55.54
N PRO A 498 -8.03 -10.36 -56.25
CA PRO A 498 -7.35 -10.22 -57.54
C PRO A 498 -8.33 -10.44 -58.73
N PRO A 499 -7.99 -9.96 -59.95
CA PRO A 499 -8.92 -9.83 -61.07
C PRO A 499 -9.21 -11.17 -61.78
N PRO A 500 -10.24 -11.24 -62.65
CA PRO A 500 -10.88 -12.48 -63.03
C PRO A 500 -10.07 -13.21 -64.11
N ILE A 501 -10.00 -14.54 -63.97
CA ILE A 501 -9.57 -15.42 -65.05
C ILE A 501 -10.71 -16.40 -65.35
N THR A 502 -11.11 -16.37 -66.61
CA THR A 502 -12.09 -17.20 -67.31
C THR A 502 -11.71 -18.69 -67.38
N GLY A 503 -12.75 -19.54 -67.34
CA GLY A 503 -12.72 -20.97 -67.70
C GLY A 503 -12.87 -21.87 -66.46
N GLY A 504 -13.72 -22.89 -66.41
CA GLY A 504 -14.55 -23.55 -67.39
C GLY A 504 -14.86 -24.95 -66.84
N SER A 505 -16.16 -25.26 -66.73
CA SER A 505 -16.78 -26.59 -66.81
C SER A 505 -16.43 -27.74 -65.86
N SER A 506 -17.53 -28.33 -65.34
CA SER A 506 -17.81 -29.77 -65.19
C SER A 506 -17.62 -30.47 -63.82
N ALA A 507 -18.78 -30.71 -63.19
CA ALA A 507 -19.34 -32.01 -62.78
C ALA A 507 -18.64 -32.90 -61.73
N ALA A 508 -19.32 -33.07 -60.59
CA ALA A 508 -19.76 -34.34 -59.95
C ALA A 508 -20.20 -34.02 -58.50
N SER A 509 -21.49 -34.15 -58.16
CA SER A 509 -22.04 -35.24 -57.30
C SER A 509 -21.27 -35.44 -55.98
N LEU A 510 -21.89 -35.54 -54.80
CA LEU A 510 -22.80 -36.63 -54.44
C LEU A 510 -23.21 -36.51 -52.94
N PHE A 511 -24.53 -36.44 -52.66
CA PHE A 511 -25.31 -36.76 -51.44
C PHE A 511 -24.88 -36.37 -50.00
N GLY A 512 -25.89 -35.97 -49.21
CA GLY A 512 -25.90 -35.96 -47.74
C GLY A 512 -26.68 -34.77 -47.15
N SER A 513 -27.98 -34.63 -47.40
CA SER A 513 -29.08 -35.17 -46.57
C SER A 513 -29.21 -34.50 -45.19
N THR A 514 -30.30 -33.72 -45.05
CA THR A 514 -31.25 -33.64 -43.91
C THR A 514 -30.66 -33.52 -42.51
N ASP A 515 -30.90 -32.43 -41.77
CA ASP A 515 -32.17 -32.33 -41.05
C ASP A 515 -32.64 -30.89 -40.81
N MET A 516 -33.95 -30.72 -40.95
CA MET A 516 -34.70 -29.50 -40.64
C MET A 516 -35.33 -29.67 -39.26
N GLU A 517 -35.04 -28.78 -38.31
CA GLU A 517 -35.99 -28.44 -37.26
C GLU A 517 -36.14 -26.91 -37.22
N MET A 518 -37.26 -26.46 -37.79
CA MET A 518 -37.82 -25.14 -37.56
C MET A 518 -38.73 -25.25 -36.33
N GLU A 519 -38.46 -24.51 -35.27
CA GLU A 519 -39.50 -24.11 -34.31
C GLU A 519 -39.60 -22.59 -34.30
N MET A 520 -40.73 -22.10 -34.80
CA MET A 520 -41.16 -20.72 -34.75
C MET A 520 -41.98 -20.46 -33.49
N GLU A 521 -41.62 -19.38 -32.80
CA GLU A 521 -42.43 -18.41 -32.04
C GLU A 521 -43.73 -18.83 -31.33
N ILE A 522 -43.83 -18.51 -30.03
CA ILE A 522 -45.02 -17.85 -29.46
C ILE A 522 -44.58 -16.83 -28.38
N PRO A 523 -44.77 -15.50 -28.58
CA PRO A 523 -44.65 -14.51 -27.51
C PRO A 523 -46.03 -14.16 -26.92
N GLY A 524 -46.11 -14.20 -25.58
CA GLY A 524 -47.11 -13.46 -24.81
C GLY A 524 -48.24 -14.26 -24.16
N LEU A 525 -48.63 -13.78 -22.98
CA LEU A 525 -49.79 -14.12 -22.14
C LEU A 525 -49.57 -15.18 -21.04
N SER A 526 -49.12 -14.72 -19.88
CA SER A 526 -49.75 -15.14 -18.62
C SER A 526 -49.86 -13.96 -17.66
N MET A 527 -51.10 -13.48 -17.53
CA MET A 527 -51.52 -12.67 -16.41
C MET A 527 -51.66 -13.58 -15.19
N SER A 528 -51.00 -13.22 -14.09
CA SER A 528 -51.33 -13.76 -12.77
C SER A 528 -51.67 -12.58 -11.86
N MET A 529 -52.97 -12.46 -11.58
CA MET A 529 -53.47 -11.71 -10.45
C MET A 529 -53.24 -12.55 -9.20
N ASN A 530 -52.58 -11.99 -8.18
CA ASN A 530 -53.08 -12.19 -6.83
C ASN A 530 -52.72 -11.04 -5.91
N SER A 531 -53.78 -10.63 -5.22
CA SER A 531 -53.96 -9.54 -4.29
C SER A 531 -53.24 -9.75 -2.95
N GLY A 532 -52.53 -8.73 -2.51
CA GLY A 532 -52.11 -8.52 -1.14
C GLY A 532 -51.90 -7.04 -0.91
N MET A 533 -52.96 -6.35 -0.49
CA MET A 533 -52.90 -4.96 -0.04
C MET A 533 -52.04 -4.88 1.22
N ASP A 534 -50.93 -4.17 1.14
CA ASP A 534 -50.35 -3.50 2.31
C ASP A 534 -50.02 -2.06 1.91
N MET A 535 -50.82 -1.12 2.42
CA MET A 535 -50.56 0.31 2.26
C MET A 535 -49.59 0.71 3.37
N SER A 536 -48.29 0.76 3.06
CA SER A 536 -47.34 1.53 3.86
C SER A 536 -47.07 2.87 3.18
N MET A 537 -47.05 3.92 4.01
CA MET A 537 -46.96 5.31 3.59
C MET A 537 -45.72 5.59 2.76
N VAL A 538 -45.96 6.40 1.74
CA VAL A 538 -45.00 7.18 0.98
C VAL A 538 -44.09 7.99 1.93
N GLU A 539 -42.88 7.49 2.17
CA GLU A 539 -41.75 8.28 2.63
C GLU A 539 -40.98 8.71 1.38
N MET A 540 -41.16 9.97 0.97
CA MET A 540 -40.31 10.61 -0.05
C MET A 540 -38.91 10.84 0.56
N GLY A 541 -38.13 9.77 0.69
CA GLY A 541 -36.71 9.84 0.97
C GLY A 541 -35.97 10.21 -0.30
N MET A 542 -35.42 11.42 -0.36
CA MET A 542 -34.45 11.78 -1.39
C MET A 542 -33.21 10.89 -1.21
N GLU A 543 -33.06 9.88 -2.06
CA GLU A 543 -31.81 9.13 -2.17
C GLU A 543 -30.74 10.09 -2.71
N LEU A 544 -29.97 10.68 -1.79
CA LEU A 544 -28.70 11.33 -2.11
C LEU A 544 -27.76 10.23 -2.59
N SER A 545 -27.76 10.00 -3.90
CA SER A 545 -26.79 9.18 -4.60
C SER A 545 -25.38 9.69 -4.27
N ASN A 546 -24.69 9.03 -3.34
CA ASN A 546 -23.25 9.13 -3.19
C ASN A 546 -22.64 8.63 -4.51
N SER A 547 -22.45 9.53 -5.47
CA SER A 547 -21.70 9.24 -6.68
C SER A 547 -20.34 8.70 -6.24
N PRO A 548 -19.96 7.46 -6.62
CA PRO A 548 -18.67 6.92 -6.25
C PRO A 548 -17.60 7.88 -6.77
N VAL A 549 -16.81 8.42 -5.85
CA VAL A 549 -15.64 9.24 -6.20
C VAL A 549 -14.77 8.36 -7.11
N PRO A 550 -14.39 8.81 -8.31
CA PRO A 550 -13.58 8.00 -9.21
C PRO A 550 -12.31 7.57 -8.49
N SER A 551 -12.09 6.25 -8.41
CA SER A 551 -10.91 5.67 -7.78
C SER A 551 -9.65 6.23 -8.42
N ARG A 552 -8.76 6.76 -7.60
CA ARG A 552 -7.50 7.37 -8.05
C ARG A 552 -6.61 6.31 -8.72
N PRO A 553 -5.87 6.66 -9.80
CA PRO A 553 -4.81 5.79 -10.33
C PRO A 553 -3.84 5.35 -9.22
N PRO A 554 -3.60 4.05 -9.03
CA PRO A 554 -2.49 3.61 -8.20
C PRO A 554 -1.16 4.05 -8.83
N PRO A 555 -0.13 4.34 -8.02
CA PRO A 555 1.20 4.60 -8.57
C PRO A 555 1.72 3.39 -9.32
N MET A 556 2.42 3.65 -10.42
CA MET A 556 2.88 2.61 -11.32
C MET A 556 4.31 2.89 -11.77
N ILE A 557 5.10 1.82 -11.89
CA ILE A 557 6.40 1.81 -12.54
C ILE A 557 6.27 0.94 -13.78
N VAL A 558 6.62 1.50 -14.94
CA VAL A 558 6.63 0.79 -16.21
C VAL A 558 8.06 0.48 -16.59
N LEU A 559 8.35 -0.79 -16.84
CA LEU A 559 9.64 -1.29 -17.31
C LEU A 559 9.45 -1.84 -18.72
N SER A 560 10.21 -1.32 -19.68
CA SER A 560 10.21 -1.79 -21.06
C SER A 560 11.58 -2.35 -21.42
N SER A 561 11.64 -3.59 -21.89
CA SER A 561 12.87 -4.24 -22.35
C SER A 561 12.63 -4.97 -23.67
N PRO A 562 13.66 -5.16 -24.51
CA PRO A 562 13.55 -6.02 -25.68
C PRO A 562 13.09 -7.43 -25.28
N ALA A 563 12.27 -8.07 -26.13
CA ALA A 563 11.93 -9.47 -25.96
C ALA A 563 13.11 -10.37 -26.36
N ARG A 564 13.23 -11.53 -25.72
CA ARG A 564 14.22 -12.54 -26.12
C ARG A 564 13.68 -13.36 -27.28
N ALA A 565 14.54 -13.66 -28.25
CA ALA A 565 14.24 -14.59 -29.34
C ALA A 565 13.67 -15.92 -28.81
N PRO A 566 12.61 -16.48 -29.43
CA PRO A 566 12.03 -16.10 -30.72
C PRO A 566 10.97 -15.00 -30.69
N ALA A 567 10.61 -14.47 -29.51
CA ALA A 567 9.63 -13.40 -29.42
C ALA A 567 10.21 -12.11 -30.02
N ALA A 568 9.51 -11.52 -30.98
CA ALA A 568 9.86 -10.23 -31.55
C ALA A 568 9.12 -9.11 -30.83
N GLY A 569 9.80 -7.97 -30.60
CA GLY A 569 9.19 -6.76 -30.05
C GLY A 569 9.74 -6.35 -28.68
N MET A 570 8.98 -5.50 -28.01
CA MET A 570 9.26 -5.04 -26.65
C MET A 570 8.35 -5.76 -25.66
N VAL A 571 8.91 -6.10 -24.51
CA VAL A 571 8.15 -6.56 -23.34
C VAL A 571 7.97 -5.38 -22.42
N GLU A 572 6.71 -5.12 -22.08
CA GLU A 572 6.31 -4.12 -21.10
C GLU A 572 5.85 -4.83 -19.82
N LEU A 573 6.40 -4.41 -18.69
CA LEU A 573 6.00 -4.83 -17.35
C LEU A 573 5.53 -3.60 -16.59
N ARG A 574 4.39 -3.70 -15.93
CA ARG A 574 3.83 -2.63 -15.10
C ARG A 574 3.67 -3.16 -13.69
N ALA A 575 4.36 -2.52 -12.76
CA ALA A 575 4.18 -2.77 -11.34
C ALA A 575 3.38 -1.60 -10.75
N SER A 576 2.25 -1.88 -10.13
CA SER A 576 1.43 -0.86 -9.46
C SER A 576 1.16 -1.23 -8.01
N PHE A 577 0.98 -0.21 -7.16
CA PHE A 577 0.58 -0.42 -5.78
C PHE A 577 -0.94 -0.59 -5.71
N GLY A 578 -1.43 -1.82 -5.58
CA GLY A 578 -2.85 -2.16 -5.53
C GLY A 578 -3.48 -1.84 -4.16
N GLU A 579 -4.75 -1.45 -4.19
CA GLU A 579 -5.56 -1.32 -2.97
C GLU A 579 -5.81 -2.71 -2.36
N PHE A 580 -5.80 -2.78 -1.02
CA PHE A 580 -6.20 -3.97 -0.27
C PHE A 580 -7.73 -4.13 -0.38
N GLY A 581 -8.20 -4.62 -1.52
CA GLY A 581 -9.61 -4.87 -1.74
C GLY A 581 -10.07 -6.15 -1.06
N ASP A 582 -10.91 -6.03 -0.03
CA ASP A 582 -11.55 -7.13 0.71
C ASP A 582 -12.39 -8.10 -0.17
N ASN A 583 -12.64 -7.78 -1.44
CA ASN A 583 -13.63 -8.47 -2.27
C ASN A 583 -13.11 -9.29 -3.47
N LYS A 584 -11.79 -9.42 -3.70
CA LYS A 584 -11.28 -10.35 -4.74
C LYS A 584 -11.13 -11.77 -4.19
N VAL A 585 -12.25 -12.39 -3.82
CA VAL A 585 -12.34 -13.83 -3.52
C VAL A 585 -12.16 -14.61 -4.84
N GLY A 586 -10.91 -14.95 -5.20
CA GLY A 586 -10.64 -15.85 -6.32
C GLY A 586 -9.34 -15.62 -7.09
N SER A 587 -8.65 -14.50 -6.91
CA SER A 587 -7.32 -14.30 -7.50
C SER A 587 -6.26 -14.72 -6.49
N SER A 588 -5.66 -15.89 -6.69
CA SER A 588 -4.63 -16.39 -5.77
C SER A 588 -3.41 -15.46 -5.77
N GLY A 589 -3.18 -14.78 -4.66
CA GLY A 589 -1.86 -14.30 -4.28
C GLY A 589 -1.48 -12.92 -4.78
N SER A 590 -1.99 -11.87 -4.13
CA SER A 590 -1.10 -10.76 -3.79
C SER A 590 -1.60 -10.15 -2.47
N GLU A 591 -1.21 -10.76 -1.35
CA GLU A 591 -1.41 -10.20 0.00
C GLU A 591 -0.58 -8.91 0.22
N CYS A 592 0.15 -8.45 -0.79
CA CYS A 592 1.25 -7.51 -0.63
C CYS A 592 0.95 -6.12 -1.23
N GLY A 593 -0.27 -5.89 -1.69
CA GLY A 593 -0.68 -4.60 -2.26
C GLY A 593 0.13 -4.22 -3.51
N VAL A 594 0.74 -5.17 -4.22
CA VAL A 594 1.45 -4.93 -5.48
C VAL A 594 0.82 -5.79 -6.57
N GLU A 595 0.40 -5.15 -7.65
CA GLU A 595 -0.15 -5.78 -8.83
C GLU A 595 0.85 -5.66 -9.99
N VAL A 596 1.09 -6.78 -10.67
CA VAL A 596 2.01 -6.86 -11.80
C VAL A 596 1.24 -7.22 -13.05
N GLU A 597 1.22 -6.29 -14.01
CA GLU A 597 0.74 -6.54 -15.37
C GLU A 597 1.94 -6.73 -16.30
N ALA A 598 1.78 -7.55 -17.33
CA ALA A 598 2.82 -7.76 -18.33
C ALA A 598 2.22 -7.90 -19.72
N SER A 599 3.04 -7.68 -20.75
CA SER A 599 2.66 -7.94 -22.14
C SER A 599 2.20 -9.39 -22.36
N ALA A 600 1.36 -9.60 -23.37
CA ALA A 600 0.84 -10.91 -23.73
C ALA A 600 1.97 -11.96 -23.89
N GLY A 601 1.79 -13.12 -23.27
CA GLY A 601 2.76 -14.23 -23.30
C GLY A 601 3.81 -14.20 -22.18
N VAL A 602 3.81 -13.19 -21.30
CA VAL A 602 4.65 -13.16 -20.10
C VAL A 602 3.87 -13.79 -18.93
N ASP A 603 4.45 -14.82 -18.30
CA ASP A 603 3.92 -15.37 -17.05
C ASP A 603 4.27 -14.45 -15.87
N THR A 604 3.27 -13.86 -15.23
CA THR A 604 3.43 -12.95 -14.08
C THR A 604 3.41 -13.68 -12.73
N ARG A 605 3.22 -15.00 -12.71
CA ARG A 605 3.09 -15.77 -11.46
C ARG A 605 4.33 -15.61 -10.57
N GLY A 606 4.12 -15.08 -9.36
CA GLY A 606 5.16 -14.88 -8.35
C GLY A 606 6.05 -13.64 -8.56
N MET A 607 5.78 -12.80 -9.57
CA MET A 607 6.51 -11.54 -9.76
C MET A 607 6.20 -10.51 -8.69
N ASP A 608 4.98 -10.51 -8.16
CA ASP A 608 4.52 -9.72 -7.02
C ASP A 608 5.40 -9.97 -5.78
N GLU A 609 5.66 -11.24 -5.46
CA GLU A 609 6.53 -11.64 -4.35
C GLU A 609 7.99 -11.23 -4.60
N VAL A 610 8.45 -11.25 -5.85
CA VAL A 610 9.79 -10.76 -6.21
C VAL A 610 9.90 -9.25 -5.97
N ILE A 611 8.89 -8.46 -6.34
CA ILE A 611 8.86 -7.01 -6.09
C ILE A 611 8.89 -6.74 -4.60
N ARG A 612 8.10 -7.47 -3.80
CA ARG A 612 8.05 -7.33 -2.35
C ARG A 612 9.42 -7.51 -1.68
N ARG A 613 10.26 -8.40 -2.22
CA ARG A 613 11.63 -8.62 -1.74
C ARG A 613 12.64 -7.58 -2.27
N GLY A 614 12.17 -6.48 -2.86
CA GLY A 614 13.00 -5.44 -3.48
C GLY A 614 13.54 -5.82 -4.86
N GLY A 615 13.02 -6.89 -5.47
CA GLY A 615 13.52 -7.46 -6.72
C GLY A 615 12.93 -6.84 -8.00
N ILE A 616 12.23 -5.69 -7.93
CA ILE A 616 11.55 -5.07 -9.08
C ILE A 616 12.50 -4.83 -10.26
N TRP A 617 13.72 -4.38 -9.96
CA TRP A 617 14.73 -4.08 -10.97
C TRP A 617 15.22 -5.32 -11.72
N GLY A 618 15.06 -6.51 -11.13
CA GLY A 618 15.41 -7.79 -11.75
C GLY A 618 14.30 -8.43 -12.58
N LEU A 619 13.08 -7.88 -12.60
CA LEU A 619 11.97 -8.49 -13.35
C LEU A 619 12.25 -8.62 -14.85
N PRO A 620 12.76 -7.58 -15.56
CA PRO A 620 13.07 -7.70 -16.99
C PRO A 620 14.06 -8.84 -17.26
N GLY A 621 15.06 -9.01 -16.39
CA GLY A 621 16.03 -10.09 -16.49
C GLY A 621 15.40 -11.48 -16.27
N ARG A 622 14.44 -11.61 -15.35
CA ARG A 622 13.71 -12.87 -15.14
C ARG A 622 12.82 -13.23 -16.33
N VAL A 623 12.10 -12.25 -16.87
CA VAL A 623 11.28 -12.44 -18.06
C VAL A 623 12.15 -12.84 -19.25
N TRP A 624 13.30 -12.17 -19.42
CA TRP A 624 14.27 -12.51 -20.44
C TRP A 624 14.77 -13.96 -20.34
N VAL A 625 15.04 -14.45 -19.13
CA VAL A 625 15.46 -15.84 -18.91
C VAL A 625 14.34 -16.82 -19.26
N ASN A 626 13.11 -16.54 -18.81
CA ASN A 626 11.96 -17.43 -18.96
C ASN A 626 11.45 -17.54 -20.41
N MET A 627 11.71 -16.53 -21.26
CA MET A 627 11.37 -16.56 -22.68
C MET A 627 12.30 -17.41 -23.55
N GLY A 628 13.34 -18.03 -22.98
CA GLY A 628 14.22 -18.93 -23.72
C GLY A 628 13.47 -20.16 -24.28
N PRO A 629 13.96 -20.78 -25.37
CA PRO A 629 13.40 -22.03 -25.86
C PRO A 629 13.44 -23.08 -24.73
N LYS A 630 12.26 -23.59 -24.39
CA LYS A 630 12.11 -24.71 -23.44
C LYS A 630 12.67 -26.00 -24.03
#